data_AF-A0A1I2SZJ3-F1
#
_entry.id   AF-A0A1I2SZJ3-F1
#
_cell.length_a   1.000
_cell.length_b   1.000
_cell.length_c   1.000
_cell.angle_alpha   90.00
_cell.angle_beta   90.00
_cell.angle_gamma   90.00
#
_symmetry.space_group_name_H-M   'P 1'
#
loop_
_entity.id
_entity.type
_entity.pdbx_description
1 polymer ?
#
loop_
_entity_poly.entity_id
_entity_poly.type
_entity_poly.pdbx_seq_one_letter_code
_entity_poly.pdbx_strand_id
1 'polypeptide(L)' 'MAHGADRAPSTVPRADLARAAGCEVCRDGGAVVTDEGRHELCLVCQTGGRSAESAANPPGPRLREQ' A
#
# COMPACT_ATOMS: atom_id res chain seq x y z
N MET A 1 -19.33 -6.71 23.01
CA MET A 1 -18.74 -6.93 21.68
C MET A 1 -18.41 -5.56 21.08
N ALA A 2 -17.18 -5.08 21.21
CA ALA A 2 -16.76 -3.79 20.66
C ALA A 2 -15.62 -4.07 19.67
N HIS A 3 -15.93 -3.98 18.37
CA HIS A 3 -14.92 -3.97 17.33
C HIS A 3 -14.22 -2.61 17.38
N GLY A 4 -13.25 -2.47 18.27
CA GLY A 4 -12.24 -1.43 18.18
C GLY A 4 -11.37 -1.76 16.98
N ALA A 5 -11.77 -1.31 15.79
CA ALA A 5 -10.81 -1.12 14.71
C ALA A 5 -9.87 -0.01 15.18
N ASP A 6 -8.86 -0.41 15.94
CA ASP A 6 -7.69 0.40 16.25
C ASP A 6 -7.18 0.93 14.92
N ARG A 7 -7.48 2.20 14.65
CA ARG A 7 -7.06 2.90 13.45
C ARG A 7 -5.61 3.30 13.67
N ALA A 8 -4.75 2.31 13.88
CA ALA A 8 -3.32 2.50 13.74
C ALA A 8 -3.11 3.21 12.41
N PRO A 9 -2.40 4.36 12.38
CA PRO A 9 -2.07 5.00 11.12
C PRO A 9 -1.34 3.95 10.30
N SER A 10 -2.01 3.47 9.26
CA SER A 10 -1.47 2.43 8.43
C SER A 10 -0.21 2.97 7.78
N THR A 11 0.94 2.52 8.24
CA THR A 11 2.25 2.76 7.63
C THR A 11 2.35 2.17 6.23
N VAL A 12 1.36 1.36 5.85
CA VAL A 12 1.21 0.81 4.50
C VAL A 12 0.94 1.95 3.53
N PRO A 13 1.80 2.16 2.51
CA PRO A 13 1.54 3.11 1.46
C PRO A 13 0.24 2.74 0.74
N ARG A 14 -0.67 3.69 0.59
CA ARG A 14 -1.93 3.49 -0.14
C ARG A 14 -2.12 4.58 -1.18
N ALA A 15 -2.78 4.22 -2.27
CA ALA A 15 -3.26 5.21 -3.22
C ALA A 15 -4.46 5.95 -2.62
N ASP A 16 -4.43 7.27 -2.72
CA ASP A 16 -5.55 8.13 -2.42
C ASP A 16 -6.50 8.11 -3.61
N LEU A 17 -7.63 7.41 -3.45
CA LEU A 17 -8.61 7.24 -4.52
C LEU A 17 -9.30 8.56 -4.91
N ALA A 18 -9.36 9.52 -3.99
CA ALA A 18 -9.89 10.85 -4.29
C ALA A 18 -8.94 11.65 -5.19
N ARG A 19 -7.62 11.48 -5.05
CA ARG A 19 -6.62 12.02 -5.99
C ARG A 19 -6.48 11.20 -7.26
N ALA A 20 -6.76 9.89 -7.20
CA ALA A 20 -6.78 9.04 -8.37
C ALA A 20 -7.92 9.44 -9.31
N ALA A 21 -9.06 9.87 -8.77
CA ALA A 21 -10.20 10.40 -9.52
C ALA A 21 -9.77 11.63 -10.35
N GLY A 22 -9.43 11.44 -11.62
CA GLY A 22 -8.87 12.48 -12.51
C GLY A 22 -7.35 12.48 -12.66
N CYS A 23 -6.63 11.47 -12.15
CA CYS A 23 -5.19 11.34 -12.40
C CYS A 23 -4.92 10.76 -13.79
N GLU A 24 -4.25 11.52 -14.65
CA GLU A 24 -3.92 11.07 -16.02
C GLU A 24 -2.94 9.88 -16.06
N VAL A 25 -2.17 9.69 -14.98
CA VAL A 25 -1.14 8.63 -14.89
C VAL A 25 -1.76 7.27 -14.57
N CYS A 26 -2.58 7.19 -13.52
CA CYS A 26 -3.21 5.93 -13.09
C CYS A 26 -4.65 5.75 -13.57
N ARG A 27 -5.22 6.78 -14.23
CA ARG A 27 -6.55 6.75 -14.87
C ARG A 27 -7.62 6.25 -13.89
N ASP A 28 -7.71 6.91 -12.75
CA ASP A 28 -8.70 6.61 -11.69
C ASP A 28 -8.46 5.29 -10.92
N GLY A 29 -7.43 4.52 -11.26
CA GLY A 29 -7.13 3.23 -10.63
C GLY A 29 -6.24 3.29 -9.38
N GLY A 30 -5.51 4.39 -9.16
CA GLY A 30 -4.57 4.53 -8.04
C GLY A 30 -3.30 3.68 -8.14
N ALA A 31 -3.22 2.78 -9.12
CA ALA A 31 -2.05 1.99 -9.48
C ALA A 31 -1.76 2.11 -10.98
N VAL A 32 -0.50 1.94 -11.35
CA VAL A 32 -0.01 1.84 -12.73
C VAL A 32 0.49 0.43 -12.97
N VAL A 33 0.37 -0.05 -14.20
CA VAL A 33 0.97 -1.31 -14.62
C VAL A 33 2.36 -1.00 -15.18
N THR A 34 3.40 -1.64 -14.66
CA THR A 34 4.75 -1.53 -15.19
C THR A 34 4.89 -2.29 -16.50
N ASP A 35 5.98 -2.05 -17.23
CA ASP A 35 6.32 -2.82 -18.43
C ASP A 35 6.41 -4.34 -18.16
N GLU A 36 6.84 -4.72 -16.95
CA GLU A 36 6.87 -6.10 -16.46
C GLU A 36 5.47 -6.67 -16.11
N GLY A 37 4.41 -5.89 -16.28
CA GLY A 37 3.04 -6.28 -15.95
C GLY A 37 2.72 -6.25 -14.45
N ARG A 38 3.55 -5.60 -13.63
CA ARG A 38 3.32 -5.49 -12.19
C ARG A 38 2.46 -4.27 -11.88
N HIS A 39 1.50 -4.42 -10.96
CA HIS A 39 0.75 -3.29 -10.43
C HIS A 39 1.56 -2.58 -9.36
N GLU A 40 1.93 -1.32 -9.61
CA GLU A 40 2.62 -0.47 -8.65
C GLU A 40 1.77 0.75 -8.31
N LEU A 41 1.86 1.23 -7.07
CA LEU A 41 1.08 2.38 -6.64
C LEU A 41 1.51 3.63 -7.41
N CYS A 42 0.53 4.43 -7.83
CA CYS A 42 0.81 5.70 -8.47
C CYS A 42 1.48 6.65 -7.47
N LEU A 43 2.76 7.00 -7.71
CA LEU A 43 3.53 7.86 -6.81
C LEU A 43 2.89 9.26 -6.62
N VAL A 44 2.13 9.72 -7.60
CA VAL A 44 1.42 11.02 -7.56
C VAL A 44 0.22 10.96 -6.61
N CYS A 45 -0.49 9.83 -6.59
CA CYS A 45 -1.69 9.64 -5.78
C CYS A 45 -1.39 8.95 -4.44
N GLN A 46 -0.15 8.51 -4.19
CA GLN A 46 0.20 7.80 -2.97
C GLN A 46 0.13 8.73 -1.74
N THR A 47 -0.71 8.36 -0.78
CA THR A 47 -0.76 8.96 0.56
C THR A 47 -0.02 8.02 1.52
N GLY A 48 1.15 8.45 1.98
CA GLY A 48 2.04 7.64 2.84
C GLY A 48 3.44 7.53 2.24
N GLY A 49 4.06 8.69 1.98
CA GLY A 49 5.22 8.85 1.11
C GLY A 49 6.31 7.80 1.31
N ARG A 50 6.73 7.20 0.19
CA ARG A 50 8.05 6.65 -0.11
C ARG A 50 8.87 6.20 1.11
N SER A 51 8.33 5.30 1.93
CA SER A 51 9.18 4.48 2.77
C SER A 51 9.44 3.20 1.99
N ALA A 52 10.62 3.16 1.38
CA ALA A 52 11.24 1.97 0.86
C ALA A 52 11.50 0.98 2.02
N GLU A 53 10.43 0.43 2.57
CA GLU A 53 10.47 -0.66 3.55
C GLU A 53 9.36 -1.67 3.23
N SER A 54 9.20 -1.96 1.94
CA SER A 54 8.54 -3.19 1.48
C SER A 54 9.51 -4.40 1.53
N ALA A 55 10.51 -4.35 2.42
CA ALA A 55 11.57 -5.34 2.60
C ALA A 55 11.84 -5.66 4.08
N ALA A 56 10.83 -5.56 4.95
CA ALA A 56 10.93 -6.05 6.33
C ALA A 56 9.62 -6.69 6.79
N ASN A 57 9.08 -7.61 6.00
CA ASN A 57 8.51 -8.80 6.62
C ASN A 57 9.65 -9.83 6.61
N PRO A 58 10.56 -9.87 7.61
CA PRO A 58 11.28 -11.12 7.82
C PRO A 58 10.18 -12.17 8.02
N PRO A 59 10.22 -13.33 7.35
CA PRO A 59 9.35 -14.42 7.75
C PRO A 59 9.62 -14.62 9.25
N GLY A 60 8.66 -14.23 10.09
CA GLY A 60 8.80 -14.38 11.53
C GLY A 60 9.24 -15.82 11.78
N PRO A 61 10.24 -16.07 12.65
CA PRO A 61 10.68 -17.42 12.91
C PRO A 61 9.44 -18.17 13.35
N ARG A 62 9.04 -19.19 12.58
CA ARG A 62 8.05 -20.16 13.01
C ARG A 62 8.69 -20.93 14.16
N LEU A 63 8.74 -20.31 15.33
CA LEU A 63 8.88 -21.00 16.58
C LEU A 63 7.54 -21.69 16.82
N ARG A 64 7.37 -22.81 16.13
CA ARG A 64 6.34 -23.79 16.44
C ARG A 64 6.86 -24.50 17.69
N GLU A 65 6.51 -23.95 18.84
CA GLU A 65 6.65 -24.65 20.11
C GLU A 65 5.53 -25.68 20.23
N GLN A 66 5.96 -26.90 20.56
CA GLN A 66 5.23 -28.07 21.08
C GLN A 66 4.67 -29.05 20.05
#